data_AF-A0A0M8QS85-F1
#
_entry.id   AF-A0A0M8QS85-F1
#
_cell.length_a   1.000
_cell.length_b   1.000
_cell.length_c   1.000
_cell.angle_alpha   90.00
_cell.angle_beta   90.00
_cell.angle_gamma   90.00
#
_symmetry.space_group_name_H-M   'P 1'
#
loop_
_entity.id
_entity.type
_entity.pdbx_description
1 polymer ?
#
loop_
_entity_poly.entity_id
_entity_poly.type
_entity_poly.pdbx_seq_one_letter_code
_entity_poly.pdbx_strand_id
1 'polypeptide(L)'
;MRIGELAEAAGTTARALRHYEQAGLISSERAANGYRVYEERTVVRVRNIRYLLAAGLTLDDVRVFLPCLDGDVAAAPPSAKGLRVARERLAVLDARIAAQTEARDRLEVALRERTGDRIRPVA
;
A
#
# COMPACT_ATOMS: atom_id res chain seq x y z
N MET A 1 19.35 -8.63 -9.82
CA MET A 1 18.25 -9.62 -9.80
C MET A 1 17.42 -9.56 -11.07
N ARG A 2 16.93 -10.70 -11.57
CA ARG A 2 15.95 -10.77 -12.66
C ARG A 2 14.54 -10.44 -12.15
N ILE A 3 13.59 -10.21 -13.06
CA ILE A 3 12.20 -9.86 -12.68
C ILE A 3 11.52 -10.95 -11.83
N GLY A 4 11.84 -12.23 -12.07
CA GLY A 4 11.29 -13.35 -11.28
C GLY A 4 11.82 -13.35 -9.85
N GLU A 5 13.13 -13.17 -9.68
CA GLU A 5 13.79 -13.06 -8.38
C GLU A 5 13.27 -11.84 -7.59
N LEU A 6 13.12 -10.68 -8.26
CA LEU A 6 12.51 -9.50 -7.64
C LEU A 6 11.06 -9.76 -7.21
N ALA A 7 10.29 -10.48 -8.03
CA ALA A 7 8.90 -10.79 -7.72
C ALA A 7 8.81 -11.65 -6.46
N GLU A 8 9.63 -12.69 -6.36
CA GLU A 8 9.73 -13.57 -5.20
C GLU A 8 10.19 -12.81 -3.95
N ALA A 9 11.30 -12.08 -4.03
CA ALA A 9 11.86 -11.33 -2.91
C ALA A 9 10.91 -10.24 -2.38
N ALA A 10 10.12 -9.62 -3.25
CA ALA A 10 9.11 -8.61 -2.88
C ALA A 10 7.71 -9.19 -2.67
N GLY A 11 7.56 -10.52 -2.70
CA GLY A 11 6.30 -11.24 -2.49
C GLY A 11 5.19 -10.91 -3.50
N THR A 12 5.54 -10.45 -4.71
CA THR A 12 4.65 -9.95 -5.77
C THR A 12 4.70 -10.79 -7.04
N THR A 13 4.07 -10.31 -8.11
CA THR A 13 4.10 -10.96 -9.42
C THR A 13 4.93 -10.15 -10.41
N ALA A 14 5.55 -10.82 -11.38
CA ALA A 14 6.25 -10.14 -12.48
C ALA A 14 5.32 -9.22 -13.28
N ARG A 15 4.00 -9.51 -13.32
CA ARG A 15 3.00 -8.62 -13.93
C ARG A 15 2.89 -7.29 -13.17
N ALA A 16 2.81 -7.34 -11.85
CA ALA A 16 2.78 -6.13 -11.02
C ALA A 16 4.07 -5.31 -11.18
N LEU A 17 5.23 -5.97 -11.21
CA LEU A 17 6.51 -5.30 -11.45
C LEU A 17 6.56 -4.57 -12.80
N ARG A 18 6.12 -5.24 -13.88
CA ARG A 18 6.02 -4.58 -15.20
C ARG A 18 5.09 -3.38 -15.16
N HIS A 19 4.00 -3.47 -14.41
CA HIS A 19 3.07 -2.34 -14.25
C HIS A 19 3.72 -1.17 -13.48
N TYR A 20 4.49 -1.45 -12.43
CA TYR A 20 5.23 -0.41 -11.69
C TYR A 20 6.35 0.21 -12.54
N GLU A 21 7.02 -0.59 -13.38
CA GLU A 21 8.05 -0.11 -14.31
C GLU A 21 7.44 0.80 -15.38
N GLN A 22 6.28 0.42 -15.95
CA GLN A 22 5.52 1.25 -16.88
C GLN A 22 5.05 2.56 -16.23
N ALA A 23 4.70 2.52 -14.95
CA ALA A 23 4.32 3.71 -14.17
C ALA A 23 5.52 4.59 -13.76
N GLY A 24 6.75 4.19 -14.12
CA GLY A 24 8.00 4.90 -13.81
C GLY A 24 8.41 4.81 -12.34
N LEU A 25 7.87 3.85 -11.58
CA LEU A 25 8.17 3.71 -10.15
C LEU A 25 9.43 2.89 -9.91
N ILE A 26 9.67 1.88 -10.73
CA ILE A 26 10.89 1.08 -10.72
C ILE A 26 11.56 1.15 -12.09
N SER A 27 12.86 0.89 -12.14
CA SER A 27 13.62 0.83 -13.39
C SER A 27 14.48 -0.44 -13.40
N SER A 28 14.71 -0.95 -14.60
CA SER A 28 15.69 -2.01 -14.84
C SER A 28 16.84 -1.50 -15.69
N GLU A 29 18.00 -2.10 -15.50
CA GLU A 29 19.18 -1.93 -16.33
C GLU A 29 19.38 -3.17 -17.21
N ARG A 30 20.16 -3.02 -18.29
CA ARG A 30 20.58 -4.15 -19.12
C ARG A 30 21.95 -4.61 -18.66
N ALA A 31 22.06 -5.87 -18.26
CA ALA A 31 23.35 -6.50 -17.99
C ALA A 31 24.11 -6.77 -19.30
N ALA A 32 25.41 -7.05 -19.19
CA ALA A 32 26.28 -7.33 -20.35
C ALA A 32 25.80 -8.48 -21.25
N ASN A 33 25.02 -9.41 -20.70
CA ASN A 33 24.39 -10.52 -21.40
C ASN A 33 23.01 -10.17 -21.99
N GLY A 34 22.61 -8.89 -21.99
CA GLY A 34 21.37 -8.38 -22.59
C GLY A 34 20.11 -8.52 -21.74
N TYR A 35 20.17 -9.27 -20.62
CA TYR A 35 19.02 -9.46 -19.73
C TYR A 35 18.71 -8.21 -18.90
N ARG A 36 17.42 -8.00 -18.60
CA ARG A 36 16.98 -6.96 -17.66
C ARG A 36 17.30 -7.39 -16.24
N VAL A 37 17.96 -6.51 -15.51
CA VAL A 37 18.31 -6.69 -14.10
C VAL A 37 17.82 -5.48 -13.30
N TYR A 38 17.40 -5.76 -12.08
CA TYR A 38 17.06 -4.76 -11.07
C TYR A 38 18.12 -4.81 -9.97
N GLU A 39 18.30 -3.69 -9.29
CA GLU A 39 19.15 -3.61 -8.10
C GLU A 39 18.45 -4.19 -6.87
N GLU A 40 19.23 -4.64 -5.88
CA GLU A 40 18.70 -5.21 -4.63
C GLU A 40 17.79 -4.23 -3.87
N ARG A 41 18.13 -2.94 -3.88
CA ARG A 41 17.31 -1.87 -3.25
C ARG A 41 15.89 -1.80 -3.82
N THR A 42 15.67 -2.28 -5.04
CA THR A 42 14.35 -2.31 -5.68
C THR A 42 13.35 -3.16 -4.89
N VAL A 43 13.82 -4.14 -4.11
CA VAL A 43 12.96 -4.96 -3.24
C VAL A 43 12.26 -4.09 -2.20
N VAL A 44 12.99 -3.21 -1.51
CA VAL A 44 12.45 -2.28 -0.51
C VAL A 44 11.44 -1.35 -1.17
N ARG A 45 11.81 -0.78 -2.31
CA ARG A 45 10.92 0.06 -3.12
C ARG A 45 9.61 -0.63 -3.48
N VAL A 46 9.65 -1.86 -3.98
CA VAL A 46 8.44 -2.61 -4.35
C VAL A 46 7.57 -2.92 -3.12
N ARG A 47 8.18 -3.27 -1.98
CA ARG A 47 7.44 -3.49 -0.72
C ARG A 47 6.71 -2.22 -0.28
N ASN A 48 7.38 -1.06 -0.36
CA ASN A 48 6.79 0.24 -0.02
C ASN A 48 5.67 0.65 -0.99
N ILE A 49 5.85 0.45 -2.30
CA ILE A 49 4.78 0.66 -3.29
C ILE A 49 3.56 -0.15 -2.91
N ARG A 50 3.73 -1.45 -2.61
CA ARG A 50 2.63 -2.34 -2.24
C ARG A 50 1.94 -1.91 -0.95
N TYR A 51 2.70 -1.52 0.07
CA TYR A 51 2.15 -1.05 1.33
C TYR A 51 1.23 0.15 1.11
N LEU A 52 1.68 1.14 0.33
CA LEU A 52 0.90 2.33 0.01
C LEU A 52 -0.34 2.00 -0.85
N LEU A 53 -0.20 1.11 -1.83
CA LEU A 53 -1.36 0.65 -2.63
C LEU A 53 -2.38 -0.12 -1.78
N ALA A 54 -1.94 -0.92 -0.80
CA ALA A 54 -2.82 -1.61 0.14
C ALA A 54 -3.53 -0.63 1.09
N ALA A 55 -2.89 0.50 1.42
CA ALA A 55 -3.54 1.63 2.08
C ALA A 55 -4.52 2.40 1.15
N GLY A 56 -4.61 2.01 -0.12
CA GLY A 56 -5.55 2.55 -1.08
C GLY A 56 -5.12 3.88 -1.70
N LEU A 57 -3.81 4.12 -1.77
CA LEU A 57 -3.21 5.12 -2.65
C LEU A 57 -3.20 4.60 -4.09
N THR A 58 -3.19 5.52 -5.05
CA THR A 58 -2.98 5.21 -6.47
C THR A 58 -1.49 5.20 -6.83
N LEU A 59 -1.12 4.65 -7.98
CA LEU A 59 0.27 4.71 -8.45
C LEU A 59 0.76 6.14 -8.66
N ASP A 60 -0.12 7.07 -9.03
CA ASP A 60 0.23 8.48 -9.19
C ASP A 60 0.54 9.14 -7.84
N ASP A 61 -0.16 8.72 -6.77
CA ASP A 61 0.15 9.15 -5.40
C ASP A 61 1.51 8.62 -4.97
N VAL A 62 1.74 7.33 -5.20
CA VAL A 62 3.00 6.65 -4.87
C VAL A 62 4.18 7.31 -5.57
N ARG A 63 4.01 7.84 -6.79
CA ARG A 63 5.07 8.54 -7.54
C ARG A 63 5.60 9.77 -6.80
N VAL A 64 4.78 10.43 -5.98
CA VAL A 64 5.22 11.59 -5.19
C VAL A 64 6.18 11.19 -4.07
N PHE A 65 6.14 9.93 -3.66
CA PHE A 65 7.02 9.35 -2.64
C PHE A 65 8.30 8.73 -3.20
N LEU A 66 8.53 8.76 -4.53
CA LEU A 66 9.73 8.19 -5.16
C LEU A 66 11.05 8.40 -4.37
N PRO A 67 11.36 9.62 -3.85
CA PRO A 67 12.60 9.84 -3.09
C PRO A 67 12.71 9.05 -1.78
N CYS A 68 11.59 8.65 -1.17
CA CYS A 68 11.56 7.91 0.09
C CYS A 68 11.19 6.44 -0.05
N LEU A 69 10.87 5.95 -1.26
CA LEU A 69 10.53 4.54 -1.45
C LEU A 69 11.72 3.58 -1.28
N ASP A 70 12.97 4.05 -1.42
CA ASP A 70 14.16 3.20 -1.27
C ASP A 70 14.58 2.98 0.20
N GLY A 71 14.02 3.75 1.12
CA GLY A 71 14.30 3.64 2.55
C GLY A 71 13.05 3.31 3.35
N ASP A 72 13.07 3.62 4.64
CA ASP A 72 11.85 3.68 5.42
C ASP A 72 11.08 4.94 5.01
N VAL A 73 9.85 4.73 4.51
CA VAL A 73 8.93 5.82 4.12
C VAL A 73 8.68 6.78 5.29
N ALA A 74 8.84 6.31 6.53
CA ALA A 74 8.75 7.13 7.74
C ALA A 74 10.05 7.86 8.13
N ALA A 75 11.22 7.43 7.63
CA ALA A 75 12.52 7.93 8.09
C ALA A 75 13.18 8.98 7.18
N ALA A 76 12.85 9.00 5.88
CA ALA A 76 13.40 9.99 4.95
C ALA A 76 12.49 11.24 4.91
N PRO A 77 13.01 12.46 5.14
CA PRO A 77 12.19 13.67 5.10
C PRO A 77 11.61 13.85 3.69
N PRO A 78 10.27 13.83 3.52
CA PRO A 78 9.68 14.00 2.20
C PRO A 78 9.95 15.44 1.72
N SER A 79 10.07 15.62 0.41
CA SER A 79 10.03 16.97 -0.19
C SER A 79 8.75 17.72 0.25
N ALA A 80 8.73 19.05 0.17
CA ALA A 80 7.52 19.83 0.49
C ALA A 80 6.27 19.34 -0.26
N LYS A 81 6.44 18.89 -1.51
CA LYS A 81 5.39 18.24 -2.32
C LYS A 81 4.98 16.88 -1.74
N GLY A 82 5.95 16.06 -1.33
CA GLY A 82 5.73 14.78 -0.65
C GLY A 82 4.98 14.92 0.67
N LEU A 83 5.34 15.90 1.49
CA LEU A 83 4.64 16.19 2.76
C LEU A 83 3.19 16.60 2.53
N ARG A 84 2.90 17.41 1.51
CA ARG A 84 1.52 17.78 1.18
C ARG A 84 0.69 16.57 0.76
N VAL A 85 1.20 15.75 -0.16
CA VAL A 85 0.49 14.55 -0.62
C VAL A 85 0.33 13.55 0.53
N ALA A 86 1.33 13.40 1.40
CA ALA A 86 1.22 12.59 2.60
C ALA A 86 0.06 13.04 3.50
N ARG A 87 -0.08 14.36 3.75
CA ARG A 87 -1.18 14.91 4.55
C ARG A 87 -2.54 14.72 3.90
N GLU A 88 -2.65 14.98 2.60
CA GLU A 88 -3.91 14.75 1.85
C GLU A 88 -4.33 13.28 1.91
N ARG A 89 -3.37 12.36 1.78
CA ARG A 89 -3.65 10.92 1.85
C ARG A 89 -3.92 10.44 3.27
N LEU A 90 -3.28 11.01 4.28
CA LEU A 90 -3.60 10.75 5.68
C LEU A 90 -5.06 11.13 5.98
N ALA A 91 -5.51 12.31 5.53
CA ALA A 91 -6.91 12.73 5.70
C ALA A 91 -7.91 11.78 5.02
N VAL A 92 -7.57 11.24 3.84
CA VAL A 92 -8.40 10.23 3.16
C VAL A 92 -8.45 8.92 3.94
N LEU A 93 -7.32 8.48 4.51
CA LEU A 93 -7.26 7.29 5.36
C LEU A 93 -8.08 7.47 6.63
N ASP A 94 -7.95 8.62 7.30
CA ASP A 94 -8.70 8.95 8.51
C ASP A 94 -10.21 8.92 8.24
N ALA A 95 -10.64 9.49 7.10
CA ALA A 95 -12.05 9.45 6.69
C ALA A 95 -12.55 8.01 6.44
N ARG A 96 -11.73 7.15 5.82
CA ARG A 96 -12.06 5.72 5.62
C ARG A 96 -12.15 4.98 6.95
N ILE A 97 -11.20 5.19 7.85
CA ILE A 97 -11.19 4.59 9.20
C ILE A 97 -12.43 5.01 9.98
N ALA A 98 -12.80 6.29 9.93
CA ALA A 98 -14.01 6.80 10.58
C ALA A 98 -15.27 6.09 10.04
N ALA A 99 -15.42 6.00 8.71
CA ALA A 99 -16.56 5.34 8.09
C ALA A 99 -16.63 3.84 8.41
N GLN A 100 -15.49 3.15 8.44
CA GLN A 100 -15.41 1.73 8.80
C GLN A 100 -15.74 1.49 10.28
N THR A 101 -15.27 2.37 11.16
CA THR A 101 -15.61 2.34 12.60
C THR A 101 -17.11 2.52 12.80
N GLU A 102 -17.73 3.50 12.13
CA GLU A 102 -19.17 3.72 12.22
C GLU A 102 -19.98 2.50 11.73
N ALA A 103 -19.55 1.86 10.63
CA ALA A 103 -20.19 0.65 10.13
C ALA A 103 -20.07 -0.52 11.13
N ARG A 104 -18.88 -0.72 11.72
CA ARG A 104 -18.64 -1.72 12.78
C ARG A 104 -19.57 -1.50 13.95
N ASP A 105 -19.64 -0.27 14.46
CA ASP A 105 -20.41 0.05 15.67
C ASP A 105 -21.92 -0.13 15.44
N ARG A 106 -22.43 0.23 14.25
CA ARG A 106 -23.82 -0.06 13.86
C ARG A 106 -24.12 -1.55 13.81
N LEU A 107 -23.22 -2.36 13.25
CA LEU A 107 -23.37 -3.82 13.23
C LEU A 107 -23.35 -4.40 14.65
N GLU A 108 -22.50 -3.87 15.53
CA GLU A 108 -22.43 -4.28 16.93
C GLU A 108 -23.75 -4.00 17.67
N VAL A 109 -24.35 -2.83 17.48
CA VAL A 109 -25.68 -2.50 18.04
C VAL A 109 -26.75 -3.47 17.53
N ALA A 110 -26.85 -3.66 16.22
CA ALA A 110 -27.87 -4.53 15.61
C ALA A 110 -27.76 -6.01 16.08
N LEU A 111 -26.54 -6.49 16.32
CA LEU A 111 -26.30 -7.83 16.86
C LEU A 111 -26.70 -7.94 18.33
N ARG A 112 -26.44 -6.90 19.15
CA ARG A 112 -26.86 -6.87 20.56
C ARG A 112 -28.37 -6.88 20.70
N GLU A 113 -29.08 -6.10 19.89
CA GLU A 113 -30.55 -6.06 19.90
C GLU A 113 -31.15 -7.43 19.57
N ARG A 114 -30.66 -8.11 18.53
CA ARG A 114 -31.13 -9.45 18.14
C ARG A 114 -30.76 -10.56 19.12
N THR A 115 -29.66 -10.41 19.85
CA THR A 115 -29.22 -11.41 20.85
C THR A 115 -29.92 -11.18 22.19
N GLY A 116 -30.24 -9.93 22.54
CA GLY A 116 -31.01 -9.57 23.73
C GLY A 116 -32.49 -9.96 23.66
N ASP A 117 -33.09 -9.95 22.47
CA ASP A 117 -34.50 -10.32 22.27
C ASP A 117 -34.77 -11.84 22.34
N ARG A 118 -33.72 -12.68 22.35
CA ARG A 118 -33.84 -14.14 22.52
C ARG A 118 -33.90 -14.61 23.98
N ILE A 119 -33.76 -13.71 24.96
CA ILE A 119 -33.84 -14.05 26.39
C ILE A 119 -35.10 -13.38 27.00
N ARG A 120 -36.29 -13.78 26.53
CA ARG A 120 -37.49 -13.70 27.36
C ARG A 120 -37.79 -15.10 27.89
N PRO A 121 -37.66 -15.36 29.20
CA PRO A 121 -38.07 -16.63 29.77
C PRO A 121 -39.60 -16.72 29.65
N VAL A 122 -40.08 -17.76 28.97
CA VAL A 122 -41.47 -18.19 29.06
C VAL A 122 -41.68 -18.67 30.50
N ALA A 123 -42.74 -18.16 31.13
CA ALA A 123 -43.13 -18.41 32.51
C ALA A 123 -43.34 -19.89 32.83
#